data_AF-A0A1Q3NPI7-F1
#
_entry.id   AF-A0A1Q3NPI7-F1
#
_cell.length_a   1.000
_cell.length_b   1.000
_cell.length_c   1.000
_cell.angle_alpha   90.00
_cell.angle_beta   90.00
_cell.angle_gamma   90.00
#
_symmetry.space_group_name_H-M   'P 1'
#
loop_
_entity.id
_entity.type
_entity.pdbx_description
1 polymer ?
#
loop_
_entity_poly.entity_id
_entity_poly.type
_entity_poly.pdbx_seq_one_letter_code
_entity_poly.pdbx_strand_id
1 'polypeptide(L)'
;MTNNKIFLPFALTTLVALLQGCGGESTKINEDPNKGVSGVTTSTSCTPTSSDCLPFAMDYPISGLNFDCSSDKANHFATKLDSNAVGGACKLGDTATFYIQGKDARKINLGIVKLDDISKINDLRYPVPRLRVIDLASALTGKMPTALDPNDETIRVAIALIKIFHSIGLEQEDNALGDIQPTQITDEKKDLLSQLTKDIGVAELSNGSYVDILKPWLNVSNVTDEQAMVLLQRLLNLSNAGVWQATIPFLKAGTITPSVKTSDGFFGCNQSNYNDCVNPDKGNDLVHSMGEVFLLTDRQGYTIGTGQQWRGPASFIEGKLYPPLVLITKVKAQKVQINPQNTWLNPINREINSNQPLRFALTTNPSEDLKFKQGKLINGHTIPGTEYIYRLLLNAKDTDSVNTAHLGQWEQAIDGRAYNGSLEIYKANPPSYLGKDVFKTSTNVKTNQKYIFPLYATLIFSFSDNSIPDSEKIK
;
A
#
# COMPACT_ATOMS: atom_id res chain seq x y z
N MET A 1 12.70 -63.14 -3.23
CA MET A 1 11.51 -62.96 -2.37
C MET A 1 11.99 -63.02 -0.92
N THR A 2 12.44 -61.91 -0.34
CA THR A 2 11.65 -60.92 0.43
C THR A 2 11.07 -61.49 1.73
N ASN A 3 11.58 -61.06 2.88
CA ASN A 3 10.86 -60.00 3.59
C ASN A 3 11.69 -59.31 4.67
N ASN A 4 11.73 -57.98 4.52
CA ASN A 4 12.26 -56.99 5.44
C ASN A 4 11.49 -57.02 6.77
N LYS A 5 12.18 -56.83 7.90
CA LYS A 5 11.79 -55.80 8.88
C LYS A 5 13.04 -55.14 9.43
N ILE A 6 13.11 -53.85 9.15
CA ILE A 6 14.19 -52.92 9.43
C ILE A 6 14.31 -52.68 10.94
N PHE A 7 15.55 -52.70 11.41
CA PHE A 7 15.98 -52.19 12.71
C PHE A 7 15.54 -50.73 12.89
N LEU A 8 14.90 -50.41 14.02
CA LEU A 8 14.68 -49.04 14.47
C LEU A 8 15.52 -48.84 15.73
N PRO A 9 16.72 -48.24 15.64
CA PRO A 9 17.43 -47.80 16.82
C PRO A 9 16.97 -46.39 17.19
N PHE A 10 16.72 -46.24 18.49
CA PHE A 10 16.81 -45.02 19.26
C PHE A 10 17.86 -44.03 18.73
N ALA A 11 17.44 -42.99 18.00
CA ALA A 11 18.23 -41.78 17.74
C ALA A 11 17.39 -40.71 17.03
N LEU A 12 16.27 -40.23 17.60
CA LEU A 12 15.59 -39.07 17.01
C LEU A 12 14.73 -38.25 18.00
N THR A 13 15.19 -38.09 19.23
CA THR A 13 14.59 -37.14 20.20
C THR A 13 15.55 -36.04 20.66
N THR A 14 16.72 -35.91 20.04
CA THR A 14 17.71 -34.84 20.28
C THR A 14 17.95 -33.93 19.07
N LEU A 15 17.08 -33.98 18.05
CA LEU A 15 17.13 -33.09 16.86
C LEU A 15 15.84 -32.28 16.65
N VAL A 16 15.10 -31.99 17.73
CA VAL A 16 13.96 -31.04 17.73
C VAL A 16 14.17 -29.88 18.72
N ALA A 17 15.31 -29.86 19.42
CA ALA A 17 15.76 -28.72 20.24
C ALA A 17 16.84 -27.85 19.55
N LEU A 18 17.17 -28.13 18.28
CA LEU A 18 18.17 -27.40 17.49
C LEU A 18 17.58 -26.58 16.32
N LEU A 19 16.25 -26.41 16.29
CA LEU A 19 15.54 -25.47 15.39
C LEU A 19 14.76 -24.39 16.16
N GLN A 20 15.00 -24.28 17.47
CA GLN A 20 14.58 -23.17 18.30
C GLN A 20 15.86 -22.52 18.86
N GLY A 21 16.42 -21.57 18.12
CA GLY A 21 17.63 -20.85 18.49
C GLY A 21 18.83 -21.16 17.60
N CYS A 22 18.89 -20.54 16.43
CA CYS A 22 20.15 -20.29 15.74
C CYS A 22 20.20 -18.80 15.37
N GLY A 23 20.74 -18.06 16.32
CA GLY A 23 21.03 -16.62 16.30
C GLY A 23 21.92 -16.31 17.50
N GLY A 24 22.93 -17.16 17.71
CA GLY A 24 23.96 -16.94 18.72
C GLY A 24 25.09 -16.12 18.11
N GLU A 25 25.00 -14.80 18.25
CA GLU A 25 26.18 -13.97 18.35
C GLU A 25 26.22 -13.36 19.74
N SER A 26 27.35 -13.55 20.42
CA SER A 26 27.67 -12.98 21.73
C SER A 26 27.54 -11.45 21.68
N THR A 27 26.53 -10.91 22.37
CA THR A 27 26.43 -9.45 22.56
C THR A 27 27.19 -9.08 23.83
N LYS A 28 28.30 -8.35 23.65
CA LYS A 28 28.72 -7.40 24.67
C LYS A 28 27.59 -6.38 24.81
N ILE A 29 26.96 -6.32 25.97
CA ILE A 29 26.03 -5.24 26.32
C ILE A 29 26.85 -3.95 26.35
N ASN A 30 26.59 -3.05 25.41
CA ASN A 30 27.18 -1.72 25.39
C ASN A 30 26.13 -0.76 25.98
N GLU A 31 26.41 -0.19 27.16
CA GLU A 31 25.48 0.69 27.88
C GLU A 31 25.36 2.11 27.28
N ASP A 32 25.94 2.36 26.10
CA ASP A 32 25.92 3.68 25.44
C ASP A 32 25.06 3.67 24.16
N PRO A 33 23.86 4.26 24.17
CA PRO A 33 22.97 4.33 23.01
C PRO A 33 23.47 5.25 21.89
N ASN A 34 24.62 5.92 22.06
CA ASN A 34 25.24 6.78 21.05
C ASN A 34 26.42 6.12 20.32
N LYS A 35 26.79 4.89 20.67
CA LYS A 35 27.82 4.11 19.97
C LYS A 35 27.16 3.11 19.03
N GLY A 36 27.78 2.90 17.88
CA GLY A 36 27.34 1.89 16.93
C GLY A 36 27.36 0.49 17.55
N VAL A 37 26.49 -0.40 17.05
CA VAL A 37 26.24 -1.69 17.69
C VAL A 37 26.87 -2.84 16.90
N SER A 38 27.64 -3.67 17.59
CA SER A 38 28.01 -5.02 17.14
C SER A 38 26.88 -5.99 17.54
N GLY A 39 26.26 -6.67 16.57
CA GLY A 39 25.21 -7.67 16.83
C GLY A 39 23.83 -7.30 16.26
N VAL A 40 23.76 -6.94 14.98
CA VAL A 40 22.48 -6.77 14.27
C VAL A 40 21.84 -8.15 14.09
N THR A 41 20.75 -8.39 14.81
CA THR A 41 19.99 -9.64 14.72
C THR A 41 19.15 -9.70 13.43
N THR A 42 18.63 -10.88 13.08
CA THR A 42 17.82 -11.08 11.85
C THR A 42 16.63 -10.13 11.80
N SER A 43 16.12 -9.85 10.59
CA SER A 43 15.32 -8.67 10.16
C SER A 43 14.01 -8.33 10.88
N THR A 44 13.75 -8.84 12.08
CA THR A 44 12.47 -8.68 12.77
C THR A 44 12.58 -8.92 14.28
N SER A 45 11.82 -8.16 15.07
CA SER A 45 11.67 -8.37 16.52
C SER A 45 10.60 -9.42 16.89
N CYS A 46 9.84 -9.89 15.90
CA CYS A 46 8.74 -10.84 16.09
C CYS A 46 8.54 -11.72 14.86
N THR A 47 7.74 -12.79 14.97
CA THR A 47 7.45 -13.63 13.81
C THR A 47 6.39 -12.96 12.92
N PRO A 48 6.66 -12.67 11.63
CA PRO A 48 5.72 -11.93 10.77
C PRO A 48 4.34 -12.56 10.59
N THR A 49 4.23 -13.88 10.81
CA THR A 49 2.96 -14.62 10.77
C THR A 49 2.16 -14.54 12.07
N SER A 50 2.74 -13.98 13.13
CA SER A 50 2.06 -13.76 14.40
C SER A 50 1.12 -12.56 14.32
N SER A 51 -0.08 -12.70 14.89
CA SER A 51 -1.10 -11.65 14.86
C SER A 51 -0.73 -10.41 15.66
N ASP A 52 0.24 -10.49 16.57
CA ASP A 52 0.79 -9.37 17.35
C ASP A 52 2.03 -8.74 16.70
N CYS A 53 2.45 -9.22 15.53
CA CYS A 53 3.61 -8.74 14.79
C CYS A 53 3.15 -7.95 13.57
N LEU A 54 3.77 -6.81 13.28
CA LEU A 54 3.46 -5.99 12.13
C LEU A 54 4.63 -5.99 11.14
N PRO A 55 4.54 -6.76 10.04
CA PRO A 55 5.48 -6.65 8.95
C PRO A 55 5.28 -5.33 8.19
N PHE A 56 6.36 -4.75 7.70
CA PHE A 56 6.34 -3.61 6.80
C PHE A 56 7.28 -3.86 5.61
N ALA A 57 6.90 -3.33 4.44
CA ALA A 57 7.75 -3.30 3.27
C ALA A 57 8.11 -1.85 2.93
N MET A 58 9.37 -1.58 2.63
CA MET A 58 9.83 -0.29 2.17
C MET A 58 9.32 -0.04 0.74
N ASP A 59 8.83 1.16 0.43
CA ASP A 59 8.51 1.52 -0.95
C ASP A 59 9.76 1.69 -1.81
N TYR A 60 10.82 2.27 -1.25
CA TYR A 60 12.17 2.23 -1.79
C TYR A 60 12.85 0.93 -1.32
N PRO A 61 13.26 0.03 -2.23
CA PRO A 61 13.78 -1.29 -1.86
C PRO A 61 15.24 -1.23 -1.36
N ILE A 62 15.47 -0.56 -0.23
CA ILE A 62 16.79 -0.42 0.38
C ILE A 62 16.95 -1.33 1.60
N SER A 63 17.89 -2.26 1.50
CA SER A 63 18.25 -3.20 2.56
C SER A 63 19.46 -2.71 3.35
N GLY A 64 19.60 -3.19 4.58
CA GLY A 64 20.67 -2.75 5.49
C GLY A 64 20.37 -1.48 6.29
N LEU A 65 19.17 -0.88 6.17
CA LEU A 65 18.73 0.17 7.10
C LEU A 65 18.59 -0.42 8.50
N ASN A 66 19.24 0.20 9.48
CA ASN A 66 19.08 -0.19 10.88
C ASN A 66 17.73 0.27 11.41
N PHE A 67 17.12 -0.55 12.28
CA PHE A 67 15.94 -0.12 13.02
C PHE A 67 15.84 -0.76 14.41
N ASP A 68 15.27 -0.01 15.34
CA ASP A 68 14.98 -0.45 16.71
C ASP A 68 13.49 -0.36 16.98
N CYS A 69 12.89 -1.45 17.47
CA CYS A 69 11.48 -1.50 17.85
C CYS A 69 11.32 -1.05 19.31
N SER A 70 10.35 -0.19 19.63
CA SER A 70 10.20 0.36 20.99
C SER A 70 10.08 -0.69 22.09
N SER A 71 9.44 -1.84 21.82
CA SER A 71 9.24 -2.90 22.80
C SER A 71 10.45 -3.85 22.94
N ASP A 72 11.39 -3.85 21.98
CA ASP A 72 12.61 -4.66 22.03
C ASP A 72 13.80 -3.77 22.41
N LYS A 73 14.30 -3.95 23.63
CA LYS A 73 15.44 -3.17 24.16
C LYS A 73 16.76 -3.91 24.06
N ALA A 74 16.76 -5.16 23.63
CA ALA A 74 17.94 -6.02 23.63
C ALA A 74 18.54 -6.14 22.22
N ASN A 75 17.70 -6.06 21.19
CA ASN A 75 18.10 -6.36 19.83
C ASN A 75 18.03 -5.11 18.94
N HIS A 76 18.96 -5.08 17.99
CA HIS A 76 18.99 -4.12 16.88
C HIS A 76 18.79 -4.89 15.59
N PHE A 77 18.04 -4.32 14.66
CA PHE A 77 17.65 -5.00 13.44
C PHE A 77 18.14 -4.25 12.20
N ALA A 78 18.14 -4.94 11.07
CA ALA A 78 18.28 -4.30 9.78
C ALA A 78 17.26 -4.82 8.77
N THR A 79 16.75 -3.93 7.92
CA THR A 79 15.86 -4.29 6.83
C THR A 79 16.54 -5.28 5.89
N LYS A 80 15.84 -6.31 5.45
CA LYS A 80 16.38 -7.32 4.53
C LYS A 80 15.50 -7.46 3.30
N LEU A 81 16.14 -7.81 2.19
CA LEU A 81 15.44 -8.27 1.01
C LEU A 81 14.93 -9.69 1.26
N ASP A 82 13.62 -9.87 1.15
CA ASP A 82 12.96 -11.16 1.11
C ASP A 82 12.12 -11.24 -0.17
N SER A 83 12.46 -12.19 -1.04
CA SER A 83 11.94 -12.27 -2.40
C SER A 83 12.10 -10.94 -3.15
N ASN A 84 11.01 -10.24 -3.45
CA ASN A 84 10.98 -8.96 -4.19
C ASN A 84 10.57 -7.77 -3.31
N ALA A 85 10.67 -7.87 -2.00
CA ALA A 85 10.36 -6.79 -1.07
C ALA A 85 11.47 -6.63 -0.04
N VAL A 86 11.82 -5.39 0.28
CA VAL A 86 12.72 -5.10 1.39
C VAL A 86 11.90 -4.65 2.57
N GLY A 87 12.14 -5.24 3.75
CA GLY A 87 11.32 -4.95 4.91
C GLY A 87 11.89 -5.45 6.22
N GLY A 88 11.05 -5.34 7.25
CA GLY A 88 11.27 -5.86 8.58
C GLY A 88 9.94 -6.00 9.31
N ALA A 89 9.98 -6.33 10.60
CA ALA A 89 8.79 -6.30 11.44
C ALA A 89 9.11 -5.91 12.88
N CYS A 90 8.13 -5.27 13.52
CA CYS A 90 8.10 -4.99 14.96
C CYS A 90 6.75 -5.46 15.53
N LYS A 91 6.56 -5.42 16.86
CA LYS A 91 5.25 -5.73 17.45
C LYS A 91 4.23 -4.66 17.05
N LEU A 92 2.96 -5.04 16.95
CA LEU A 92 1.86 -4.09 16.75
C LEU A 92 1.86 -3.01 17.84
N GLY A 93 1.63 -1.77 17.44
CA GLY A 93 1.69 -0.60 18.33
C GLY A 93 3.10 -0.06 18.60
N ASP A 94 4.17 -0.72 18.15
CA ASP A 94 5.52 -0.19 18.32
C ASP A 94 5.78 1.06 17.48
N THR A 95 6.71 1.87 17.97
CA THR A 95 7.46 2.83 17.16
C THR A 95 8.77 2.18 16.70
N ALA A 96 9.11 2.33 15.42
CA ALA A 96 10.37 1.90 14.86
C ALA A 96 11.29 3.11 14.63
N THR A 97 12.47 3.10 15.24
CA THR A 97 13.50 4.13 15.04
C THR A 97 14.42 3.70 13.92
N PHE A 98 14.39 4.37 12.77
CA PHE A 98 15.22 4.03 11.60
C PHE A 98 16.48 4.88 11.53
N TYR A 99 17.59 4.28 11.13
CA TYR A 99 18.87 4.96 10.97
C TYR A 99 19.85 4.18 10.08
N ILE A 100 20.98 4.79 9.76
CA ILE A 100 22.13 4.13 9.15
C ILE A 100 23.32 4.33 10.10
N GLN A 101 23.90 3.25 10.60
CA GLN A 101 25.08 3.30 11.47
C GLN A 101 25.87 1.98 11.43
N GLY A 102 27.20 2.09 11.40
CA GLY A 102 28.14 0.97 11.60
C GLY A 102 28.47 0.74 13.07
N LYS A 103 29.56 0.03 13.39
CA LYS A 103 29.95 -0.32 14.77
C LYS A 103 30.53 0.85 15.58
N ASP A 104 31.33 1.72 14.98
CA ASP A 104 31.93 2.90 15.63
C ASP A 104 31.76 4.15 14.75
N ALA A 105 30.59 4.25 14.13
CA ALA A 105 30.34 5.17 13.02
C ALA A 105 29.35 6.29 13.40
N ARG A 106 29.43 7.43 12.69
CA ARG A 106 28.42 8.48 12.76
C ARG A 106 27.06 7.95 12.33
N LYS A 107 26.01 8.55 12.86
CA LYS A 107 24.62 8.15 12.63
C LYS A 107 23.96 9.06 11.60
N ILE A 108 23.28 8.46 10.62
CA ILE A 108 22.30 9.15 9.78
C ILE A 108 20.92 8.79 10.31
N ASN A 109 20.21 9.76 10.88
CA ASN A 109 18.88 9.54 11.42
C ASN A 109 17.83 9.56 10.30
N LEU A 110 16.93 8.57 10.30
CA LEU A 110 15.84 8.44 9.33
C LEU A 110 14.45 8.60 9.96
N GLY A 111 14.38 8.88 11.26
CA GLY A 111 13.16 9.21 11.97
C GLY A 111 12.62 8.08 12.84
N ILE A 112 11.65 8.44 13.68
CA ILE A 112 10.93 7.53 14.57
C ILE A 112 9.51 7.39 14.04
N VAL A 113 9.23 6.27 13.38
CA VAL A 113 7.94 6.02 12.75
C VAL A 113 7.05 5.27 13.72
N LYS A 114 5.87 5.82 14.02
CA LYS A 114 4.82 5.07 14.71
C LYS A 114 4.18 4.10 13.72
N LEU A 115 4.39 2.80 13.91
CA LEU A 115 3.93 1.83 12.91
C LEU A 115 2.40 1.75 12.80
N ASP A 116 1.71 2.15 13.85
CA ASP A 116 0.25 2.36 13.88
C ASP A 116 -0.27 3.40 12.86
N ASP A 117 0.59 4.29 12.38
CA ASP A 117 0.25 5.25 11.33
C ASP A 117 0.35 4.60 9.93
N ILE A 118 1.03 3.46 9.83
CA ILE A 118 1.15 2.64 8.61
C ILE A 118 0.05 1.58 8.58
N SER A 119 -0.10 0.80 9.66
CA SER A 119 -1.19 -0.16 9.85
C SER A 119 -1.42 -0.46 11.33
N LYS A 120 -2.69 -0.64 11.72
CA LYS A 120 -3.09 -1.03 13.09
C LYS A 120 -3.42 -2.51 13.25
N ILE A 121 -3.36 -3.26 12.16
CA ILE A 121 -3.68 -4.69 12.12
C ILE A 121 -2.62 -5.45 11.33
N ASN A 122 -2.45 -6.73 11.67
CA ASN A 122 -1.76 -7.70 10.84
C ASN A 122 -2.76 -8.78 10.41
N ASP A 123 -3.09 -8.81 9.12
CA ASP A 123 -4.03 -9.77 8.56
C ASP A 123 -3.49 -10.26 7.21
N LEU A 124 -3.23 -11.55 7.13
CA LEU A 124 -2.62 -12.22 5.97
C LEU A 124 -3.47 -12.14 4.70
N ARG A 125 -4.75 -11.77 4.81
CA ARG A 125 -5.64 -11.54 3.66
C ARG A 125 -5.30 -10.25 2.93
N TYR A 126 -4.62 -9.30 3.59
CA TYR A 126 -4.23 -8.03 3.01
C TYR A 126 -2.74 -7.97 2.69
N PRO A 127 -2.33 -7.15 1.72
CA PRO A 127 -0.92 -6.97 1.43
C PRO A 127 -0.16 -6.38 2.62
N VAL A 128 1.11 -6.74 2.75
CA VAL A 128 2.02 -6.12 3.73
C VAL A 128 2.01 -4.60 3.51
N PRO A 129 1.78 -3.80 4.57
CA PRO A 129 1.67 -2.36 4.42
C PRO A 129 3.03 -1.75 4.10
N ARG A 130 2.99 -0.65 3.34
CA ARG A 130 4.21 0.04 2.91
C ARG A 130 4.61 1.18 3.82
N LEU A 131 5.85 1.14 4.26
CA LEU A 131 6.56 2.26 4.86
C LEU A 131 7.19 3.08 3.73
N ARG A 132 6.72 4.32 3.56
CA ARG A 132 7.16 5.17 2.46
C ARG A 132 8.33 6.06 2.86
N VAL A 133 9.15 6.48 1.91
CA VAL A 133 10.18 7.50 2.18
C VAL A 133 9.56 8.79 2.74
N ILE A 134 8.35 9.15 2.31
CA ILE A 134 7.63 10.30 2.86
C ILE A 134 7.22 10.09 4.32
N ASP A 135 7.02 8.84 4.77
CA ASP A 135 6.70 8.52 6.17
C ASP A 135 7.94 8.69 7.05
N LEU A 136 9.13 8.29 6.57
CA LEU A 136 10.42 8.59 7.23
C LEU A 136 10.67 10.10 7.36
N ALA A 137 10.47 10.84 6.26
CA ALA A 137 10.65 12.28 6.26
C ALA A 137 9.65 12.98 7.20
N SER A 138 8.40 12.51 7.23
CA SER A 138 7.37 13.05 8.13
C SER A 138 7.70 12.74 9.59
N ALA A 139 8.27 11.57 9.87
CA ALA A 139 8.75 11.20 11.21
C ALA A 139 9.95 12.06 11.67
N LEU A 140 10.83 12.47 10.76
CA LEU A 140 11.93 13.39 11.06
C LEU A 140 11.46 14.82 11.33
N THR A 141 10.46 15.29 10.57
CA THR A 141 9.98 16.68 10.60
C THR A 141 8.80 16.89 11.56
N GLY A 142 8.15 15.81 11.99
CA GLY A 142 6.97 15.83 12.86
C GLY A 142 5.68 16.26 12.14
N LYS A 143 5.65 16.35 10.81
CA LYS A 143 4.48 16.77 10.04
C LYS A 143 4.37 16.04 8.69
N MET A 144 3.13 15.81 8.26
CA MET A 144 2.83 15.31 6.92
C MET A 144 2.66 16.51 5.97
N PRO A 145 3.28 16.52 4.78
CA PRO A 145 3.08 17.59 3.81
C PRO A 145 1.66 17.55 3.24
N THR A 146 1.17 18.67 2.71
CA THR A 146 -0.14 18.75 2.06
C THR A 146 -0.07 18.55 0.54
N ALA A 147 1.11 18.77 -0.06
CA ALA A 147 1.38 18.67 -1.48
C ALA A 147 2.85 18.28 -1.74
N LEU A 148 3.15 17.85 -2.96
CA LEU A 148 4.53 17.64 -3.43
C LEU A 148 5.15 18.99 -3.82
N ASP A 149 5.45 19.81 -2.82
CA ASP A 149 6.10 21.12 -2.99
C ASP A 149 7.58 21.03 -2.57
N PRO A 150 8.55 21.30 -3.48
CA PRO A 150 9.97 21.33 -3.12
C PRO A 150 10.33 22.32 -1.99
N ASN A 151 9.48 23.32 -1.73
CA ASN A 151 9.68 24.29 -0.65
C ASN A 151 9.10 23.81 0.70
N ASP A 152 8.34 22.72 0.70
CA ASP A 152 7.94 22.08 1.95
C ASP A 152 9.15 21.37 2.59
N GLU A 153 9.31 21.56 3.91
CA GLU A 153 10.42 20.99 4.66
C GLU A 153 10.45 19.46 4.64
N THR A 154 9.29 18.82 4.78
CA THR A 154 9.17 17.36 4.75
C THR A 154 9.51 16.82 3.36
N ILE A 155 9.11 17.53 2.31
CA ILE A 155 9.47 17.17 0.94
C ILE A 155 10.97 17.34 0.69
N ARG A 156 11.62 18.41 1.18
CA ARG A 156 13.09 18.54 1.10
C ARG A 156 13.81 17.39 1.80
N VAL A 157 13.34 17.00 2.99
CA VAL A 157 13.90 15.84 3.70
C VAL A 157 13.68 14.55 2.91
N ALA A 158 12.50 14.33 2.33
CA ALA A 158 12.23 13.16 1.49
C ALA A 158 13.15 13.11 0.25
N ILE A 159 13.40 14.26 -0.41
CA ILE A 159 14.36 14.40 -1.50
C ILE A 159 15.77 14.03 -1.03
N ALA A 160 16.21 14.54 0.13
CA ALA A 160 17.51 14.24 0.69
C ALA A 160 17.69 12.73 0.95
N LEU A 161 16.68 12.07 1.53
CA LEU A 161 16.68 10.62 1.75
C LEU A 161 16.76 9.84 0.44
N ILE A 162 15.99 10.23 -0.59
CA ILE A 162 16.07 9.60 -1.91
C ILE A 162 17.46 9.77 -2.52
N LYS A 163 18.06 10.95 -2.43
CA LYS A 163 19.42 11.19 -2.94
C LYS A 163 20.43 10.27 -2.26
N ILE A 164 20.33 10.09 -0.94
CA ILE A 164 21.19 9.15 -0.20
C ILE A 164 20.98 7.72 -0.71
N PHE A 165 19.74 7.22 -0.71
CA PHE A 165 19.43 5.84 -1.09
C PHE A 165 19.81 5.55 -2.56
N HIS A 166 19.50 6.48 -3.45
CA HIS A 166 19.76 6.33 -4.87
C HIS A 166 21.25 6.41 -5.18
N SER A 167 22.00 7.34 -4.58
CA SER A 167 23.45 7.42 -4.75
C SER A 167 24.19 6.19 -4.27
N ILE A 168 23.74 5.53 -3.18
CA ILE A 168 24.35 4.26 -2.74
C ILE A 168 24.24 3.22 -3.85
N GLY A 169 23.04 3.04 -4.42
CA GLY A 169 22.87 2.07 -5.48
C GLY A 169 23.55 2.48 -6.81
N LEU A 170 23.76 3.77 -7.07
CA LEU A 170 24.55 4.22 -8.21
C LEU A 170 26.04 3.88 -8.04
N GLU A 171 26.61 4.10 -6.84
CA GLU A 171 27.99 3.76 -6.53
C GLU A 171 28.25 2.24 -6.65
N GLN A 172 27.27 1.44 -6.29
CA GLN A 172 27.32 -0.03 -6.33
C GLN A 172 26.97 -0.62 -7.71
N GLU A 173 26.60 0.20 -8.70
CA GLU A 173 26.03 -0.22 -9.99
C GLU A 173 24.72 -1.06 -9.86
N ASP A 174 24.06 -0.98 -8.71
CA ASP A 174 22.76 -1.58 -8.45
C ASP A 174 21.64 -0.85 -9.20
N ASN A 175 21.71 0.49 -9.21
CA ASN A 175 20.77 1.39 -9.86
C ASN A 175 21.36 2.03 -11.12
N ALA A 176 20.46 2.41 -12.04
CA ALA A 176 20.74 3.43 -13.05
C ALA A 176 20.02 4.73 -12.66
N LEU A 177 20.50 5.86 -13.16
CA LEU A 177 19.94 7.16 -12.80
C LEU A 177 18.43 7.22 -13.14
N GLY A 178 17.60 7.43 -12.14
CA GLY A 178 16.14 7.46 -12.29
C GLY A 178 15.46 6.09 -12.29
N ASP A 179 16.18 4.98 -12.10
CA ASP A 179 15.61 3.63 -11.96
C ASP A 179 15.65 3.15 -10.50
N ILE A 180 14.54 2.58 -10.02
CA ILE A 180 14.41 2.12 -8.61
C ILE A 180 14.67 0.62 -8.58
N GLN A 181 15.87 0.23 -8.17
CA GLN A 181 16.29 -1.16 -8.00
C GLN A 181 16.62 -1.46 -6.53
N PRO A 182 16.61 -2.75 -6.13
CA PRO A 182 17.13 -3.16 -4.83
C PRO A 182 18.51 -2.60 -4.61
N THR A 183 18.71 -1.99 -3.45
CA THR A 183 20.00 -1.45 -3.03
C THR A 183 20.34 -2.04 -1.67
N GLN A 184 21.62 -2.36 -1.43
CA GLN A 184 22.06 -2.89 -0.15
C GLN A 184 23.12 -2.00 0.48
N ILE A 185 22.86 -1.55 1.70
CA ILE A 185 23.88 -0.93 2.54
C ILE A 185 24.58 -2.03 3.32
N THR A 186 25.78 -2.40 2.89
CA THR A 186 26.59 -3.40 3.59
C THR A 186 27.14 -2.86 4.91
N ASP A 187 27.54 -3.76 5.82
CA ASP A 187 28.13 -3.34 7.09
C ASP A 187 29.46 -2.62 6.88
N GLU A 188 30.25 -3.02 5.88
CA GLU A 188 31.50 -2.34 5.51
C GLU A 188 31.22 -0.89 5.06
N LYS A 189 30.17 -0.67 4.25
CA LYS A 189 29.77 0.69 3.85
C LYS A 189 29.31 1.49 5.06
N LYS A 190 28.59 0.89 6.00
CA LYS A 190 28.15 1.57 7.24
C LYS A 190 29.32 1.96 8.14
N ASP A 191 30.34 1.11 8.27
CA ASP A 191 31.51 1.40 9.11
C ASP A 191 32.32 2.61 8.59
N LEU A 192 32.26 2.89 7.29
CA LEU A 192 32.86 4.10 6.68
C LEU A 192 32.16 5.41 7.11
N LEU A 193 30.99 5.36 7.76
CA LEU A 193 30.37 6.56 8.35
C LEU A 193 31.21 7.18 9.47
N SER A 194 32.21 6.46 10.00
CA SER A 194 33.22 7.01 10.91
C SER A 194 34.03 8.17 10.29
N GLN A 195 34.06 8.27 8.96
CA GLN A 195 34.72 9.36 8.23
C GLN A 195 33.93 10.67 8.24
N LEU A 196 32.66 10.64 8.65
CA LEU A 196 31.84 11.85 8.71
C LEU A 196 32.24 12.72 9.91
N THR A 197 32.20 14.03 9.71
CA THR A 197 32.57 15.01 10.74
C THR A 197 31.55 15.12 11.86
N LYS A 198 30.27 14.81 11.59
CA LYS A 198 29.17 14.79 12.54
C LYS A 198 28.03 13.87 12.09
N ASP A 199 27.11 13.61 13.00
CA ASP A 199 25.85 12.94 12.69
C ASP A 199 24.96 13.81 11.80
N ILE A 200 24.03 13.16 11.09
CA ILE A 200 23.08 13.81 10.19
C ILE A 200 21.67 13.59 10.71
N GLY A 201 20.94 14.69 10.91
CA GLY A 201 19.53 14.66 11.28
C GLY A 201 18.68 15.57 10.40
N VAL A 202 17.48 15.90 10.90
CA VAL A 202 16.50 16.71 10.17
C VAL A 202 17.06 18.08 9.77
N ALA A 203 17.89 18.70 10.61
CA ALA A 203 18.46 20.02 10.33
C ALA A 203 19.34 19.99 9.07
N GLU A 204 20.29 19.06 9.01
CA GLU A 204 21.20 18.90 7.87
C GLU A 204 20.46 18.48 6.60
N LEU A 205 19.48 17.59 6.71
CA LEU A 205 18.68 17.11 5.59
C LEU A 205 17.78 18.22 5.02
N SER A 206 17.16 19.03 5.88
CA SER A 206 16.24 20.11 5.49
C SER A 206 16.95 21.31 4.85
N ASN A 207 18.14 21.66 5.35
CA ASN A 207 18.90 22.83 4.89
C ASN A 207 19.93 22.52 3.78
N GLY A 208 20.07 21.25 3.39
CA GLY A 208 20.96 20.81 2.31
C GLY A 208 22.43 20.60 2.70
N SER A 209 22.85 20.95 3.92
CA SER A 209 24.25 20.79 4.35
C SER A 209 24.72 19.33 4.42
N TYR A 210 23.78 18.38 4.45
CA TYR A 210 24.08 16.95 4.37
C TYR A 210 24.94 16.57 3.15
N VAL A 211 24.84 17.31 2.02
CA VAL A 211 25.59 17.03 0.80
C VAL A 211 27.11 17.08 1.03
N ASP A 212 27.58 18.16 1.67
CA ASP A 212 29.01 18.33 1.95
C ASP A 212 29.48 17.42 3.08
N ILE A 213 28.64 17.19 4.08
CA ILE A 213 28.96 16.31 5.21
C ILE A 213 29.16 14.88 4.71
N LEU A 214 28.29 14.38 3.84
CA LEU A 214 28.34 13.00 3.33
C LEU A 214 29.49 12.75 2.37
N LYS A 215 30.08 13.78 1.76
CA LYS A 215 31.05 13.65 0.66
C LYS A 215 32.21 12.66 0.90
N PRO A 216 32.81 12.54 2.11
CA PRO A 216 33.82 11.52 2.38
C PRO A 216 33.31 10.08 2.25
N TRP A 217 32.03 9.87 2.54
CA TRP A 217 31.38 8.56 2.54
C TRP A 217 30.62 8.24 1.25
N LEU A 218 29.89 9.22 0.69
CA LEU A 218 29.01 9.08 -0.45
C LEU A 218 28.83 10.42 -1.17
N ASN A 219 29.03 10.44 -2.48
CA ASN A 219 28.72 11.61 -3.31
C ASN A 219 27.24 11.60 -3.73
N VAL A 220 26.44 12.45 -3.08
CA VAL A 220 25.00 12.63 -3.38
C VAL A 220 24.70 13.68 -4.45
N SER A 221 25.70 14.42 -4.93
CA SER A 221 25.52 15.49 -5.91
C SER A 221 25.24 15.00 -7.32
N ASN A 222 25.43 13.71 -7.59
CA ASN A 222 25.15 13.10 -8.89
C ASN A 222 23.64 12.93 -9.16
N VAL A 223 22.81 13.03 -8.13
CA VAL A 223 21.34 12.97 -8.23
C VAL A 223 20.81 14.38 -7.95
N THR A 224 20.15 15.00 -8.92
CA THR A 224 19.58 16.34 -8.73
C THR A 224 18.30 16.28 -7.89
N ASP A 225 17.90 17.41 -7.32
CA ASP A 225 16.67 17.49 -6.53
C ASP A 225 15.43 17.22 -7.38
N GLU A 226 15.44 17.63 -8.66
CA GLU A 226 14.38 17.33 -9.63
C GLU A 226 14.28 15.83 -9.91
N GLN A 227 15.41 15.14 -10.06
CA GLN A 227 15.43 13.70 -10.27
C GLN A 227 14.92 12.95 -9.04
N ALA A 228 15.36 13.38 -7.85
CA ALA A 228 14.89 12.82 -6.59
C ALA A 228 13.38 13.06 -6.38
N MET A 229 12.85 14.22 -6.78
CA MET A 229 11.42 14.50 -6.77
C MET A 229 10.63 13.56 -7.70
N VAL A 230 11.13 13.33 -8.92
CA VAL A 230 10.51 12.37 -9.85
C VAL A 230 10.50 10.96 -9.26
N LEU A 231 11.59 10.54 -8.59
CA LEU A 231 11.65 9.28 -7.89
C LEU A 231 10.64 9.22 -6.71
N LEU A 232 10.50 10.29 -5.94
CA LEU A 232 9.50 10.38 -4.86
C LEU A 232 8.09 10.16 -5.41
N GLN A 233 7.73 10.85 -6.49
CA GLN A 233 6.42 10.71 -7.12
C GLN A 233 6.18 9.27 -7.62
N ARG A 234 7.21 8.63 -8.21
CA ARG A 234 7.13 7.22 -8.65
C ARG A 234 6.91 6.27 -7.49
N LEU A 235 7.61 6.47 -6.36
CA LEU A 235 7.44 5.65 -5.15
C LEU A 235 6.02 5.78 -4.59
N LEU A 236 5.51 7.01 -4.55
CA LEU A 236 4.13 7.27 -4.12
C LEU A 236 3.10 6.61 -5.05
N ASN A 237 3.26 6.73 -6.36
CA ASN A 237 2.41 6.05 -7.33
C ASN A 237 2.49 4.53 -7.20
N LEU A 238 3.70 3.97 -7.04
CA LEU A 238 3.91 2.54 -6.82
C LEU A 238 3.25 2.06 -5.52
N SER A 239 3.24 2.89 -4.48
CA SER A 239 2.56 2.59 -3.21
C SER A 239 1.03 2.50 -3.36
N ASN A 240 0.45 3.16 -4.38
CA ASN A 240 -0.97 3.10 -4.71
C ASN A 240 -1.30 2.11 -5.84
N ALA A 241 -0.32 1.70 -6.63
CA ALA A 241 -0.49 0.73 -7.70
C ALA A 241 -1.00 -0.62 -7.15
N GLY A 242 -1.82 -1.31 -7.93
CA GLY A 242 -2.44 -2.57 -7.55
C GLY A 242 -3.78 -2.81 -8.23
N VAL A 243 -4.36 -3.95 -7.91
CA VAL A 243 -5.74 -4.27 -8.27
C VAL A 243 -6.66 -3.72 -7.19
N TRP A 244 -7.75 -3.08 -7.58
CA TRP A 244 -8.77 -2.60 -6.67
C TRP A 244 -10.10 -3.26 -6.98
N GLN A 245 -10.82 -3.66 -5.95
CA GLN A 245 -12.10 -4.34 -6.12
C GLN A 245 -13.13 -3.84 -5.11
N ALA A 246 -14.35 -3.65 -5.60
CA ALA A 246 -15.54 -3.58 -4.76
C ALA A 246 -16.49 -4.68 -5.22
N THR A 247 -17.14 -5.33 -4.27
CA THR A 247 -18.02 -6.47 -4.52
C THR A 247 -19.48 -6.10 -4.28
N ILE A 248 -20.39 -6.90 -4.84
CA ILE A 248 -21.81 -6.82 -4.50
C ILE A 248 -22.03 -7.05 -2.98
N PRO A 249 -23.00 -6.36 -2.36
CA PRO A 249 -23.41 -6.61 -0.99
C PRO A 249 -24.12 -7.98 -0.87
N PHE A 250 -23.44 -8.97 -0.29
CA PHE A 250 -24.06 -10.29 -0.06
C PHE A 250 -25.13 -10.23 1.06
N LEU A 251 -24.82 -9.53 2.15
CA LEU A 251 -25.73 -9.24 3.26
C LEU A 251 -25.89 -7.72 3.40
N LYS A 252 -26.98 -7.29 4.06
CA LYS A 252 -27.19 -5.87 4.36
C LYS A 252 -27.93 -5.70 5.69
N ALA A 253 -27.27 -5.07 6.66
CA ALA A 253 -27.89 -4.66 7.92
C ALA A 253 -29.14 -3.79 7.67
N GLY A 254 -30.20 -3.99 8.47
CA GLY A 254 -31.48 -3.29 8.31
C GLY A 254 -32.47 -3.95 7.33
N THR A 255 -32.10 -5.05 6.67
CA THR A 255 -33.03 -5.90 5.91
C THR A 255 -33.53 -7.05 6.80
N ILE A 256 -34.03 -8.16 6.23
CA ILE A 256 -34.27 -9.43 6.97
C ILE A 256 -33.05 -9.94 7.75
N THR A 257 -31.86 -9.34 7.54
CA THR A 257 -30.66 -9.53 8.34
C THR A 257 -30.36 -8.29 9.21
N PRO A 258 -31.14 -8.02 10.29
CA PRO A 258 -31.13 -6.72 10.96
C PRO A 258 -29.82 -6.39 11.69
N SER A 259 -29.06 -7.39 12.15
CA SER A 259 -27.93 -7.19 13.08
C SER A 259 -26.57 -7.66 12.56
N VAL A 260 -26.43 -7.95 11.26
CA VAL A 260 -25.16 -8.48 10.74
C VAL A 260 -24.21 -7.31 10.46
N LYS A 261 -23.14 -7.22 11.24
CA LYS A 261 -22.03 -6.29 10.98
C LYS A 261 -21.22 -6.82 9.80
N THR A 262 -21.44 -6.27 8.61
CA THR A 262 -20.73 -6.66 7.38
C THR A 262 -20.24 -5.45 6.60
N SER A 263 -19.43 -5.74 5.59
CA SER A 263 -19.23 -4.85 4.46
C SER A 263 -20.57 -4.59 3.76
N ASP A 264 -20.76 -3.35 3.30
CA ASP A 264 -21.83 -2.99 2.37
C ASP A 264 -21.36 -3.05 0.89
N GLY A 265 -20.09 -3.36 0.65
CA GLY A 265 -19.50 -3.41 -0.69
C GLY A 265 -19.82 -2.15 -1.50
N PHE A 266 -20.38 -2.34 -2.69
CA PHE A 266 -20.95 -1.27 -3.50
C PHE A 266 -22.49 -1.30 -3.38
N PHE A 267 -23.05 -0.42 -2.55
CA PHE A 267 -24.49 -0.33 -2.32
C PHE A 267 -24.98 1.10 -2.11
N GLY A 268 -26.20 1.39 -2.58
CA GLY A 268 -26.91 2.65 -2.38
C GLY A 268 -28.35 2.58 -2.84
N CYS A 269 -29.00 3.74 -2.89
CA CYS A 269 -30.40 3.83 -3.30
C CYS A 269 -30.75 5.26 -3.75
N ASN A 270 -31.99 5.45 -4.21
CA ASN A 270 -32.52 6.75 -4.64
C ASN A 270 -32.94 7.68 -3.48
N GLN A 271 -32.27 7.60 -2.33
CA GLN A 271 -32.54 8.45 -1.17
C GLN A 271 -31.37 9.38 -0.90
N SER A 272 -31.65 10.54 -0.31
CA SER A 272 -30.62 11.51 0.10
C SER A 272 -29.84 11.03 1.32
N ASN A 273 -30.54 10.42 2.29
CA ASN A 273 -29.95 9.80 3.46
C ASN A 273 -29.68 8.31 3.18
N TYR A 274 -28.43 7.88 3.35
CA TYR A 274 -28.04 6.48 3.13
C TYR A 274 -28.79 5.49 4.04
N ASN A 275 -29.11 5.89 5.28
CA ASN A 275 -29.84 5.03 6.22
C ASN A 275 -31.28 4.73 5.75
N ASP A 276 -31.85 5.59 4.89
CA ASP A 276 -33.16 5.36 4.30
C ASP A 276 -33.13 4.26 3.22
N CYS A 277 -31.95 3.83 2.76
CA CYS A 277 -31.83 2.73 1.81
C CYS A 277 -32.31 1.38 2.35
N VAL A 278 -32.50 1.28 3.67
CA VAL A 278 -33.04 0.09 4.34
C VAL A 278 -34.30 0.39 5.15
N ASN A 279 -34.90 1.58 4.97
CA ASN A 279 -36.14 1.94 5.65
C ASN A 279 -37.34 1.32 4.90
N PRO A 280 -38.07 0.37 5.50
CA PRO A 280 -39.20 -0.29 4.83
C PRO A 280 -40.35 0.68 4.53
N ASP A 281 -40.48 1.79 5.24
CA ASP A 281 -41.54 2.79 5.04
C ASP A 281 -41.44 3.49 3.67
N LYS A 282 -40.27 3.43 3.03
CA LYS A 282 -40.07 3.94 1.66
C LYS A 282 -40.81 3.10 0.61
N GLY A 283 -41.20 1.88 0.96
CA GLY A 283 -42.04 1.00 0.13
C GLY A 283 -41.57 0.89 -1.32
N ASN A 284 -42.52 0.99 -2.24
CA ASN A 284 -42.30 0.77 -3.68
C ASN A 284 -41.48 1.87 -4.37
N ASP A 285 -41.31 3.04 -3.73
CA ASP A 285 -40.51 4.14 -4.28
C ASP A 285 -39.01 3.95 -4.06
N LEU A 286 -38.65 2.99 -3.20
CA LEU A 286 -37.27 2.64 -2.92
C LEU A 286 -36.66 1.86 -4.10
N VAL A 287 -35.66 2.47 -4.72
CA VAL A 287 -34.87 1.84 -5.79
C VAL A 287 -33.46 1.65 -5.28
N HIS A 288 -33.06 0.39 -5.18
CA HIS A 288 -31.71 -0.01 -4.80
C HIS A 288 -30.77 0.07 -5.98
N SER A 289 -29.52 0.39 -5.67
CA SER A 289 -28.41 0.32 -6.58
C SER A 289 -27.27 -0.45 -5.92
N MET A 290 -26.74 -1.45 -6.60
CA MET A 290 -25.57 -2.18 -6.15
C MET A 290 -24.69 -2.55 -7.32
N GLY A 291 -23.44 -2.90 -7.06
CA GLY A 291 -22.54 -3.25 -8.13
C GLY A 291 -21.31 -4.01 -7.69
N GLU A 292 -20.44 -4.24 -8.66
CA GLU A 292 -19.08 -4.69 -8.45
C GLU A 292 -18.18 -3.98 -9.45
N VAL A 293 -16.95 -3.69 -9.05
CA VAL A 293 -15.96 -3.07 -9.94
C VAL A 293 -14.61 -3.72 -9.72
N PHE A 294 -13.86 -3.83 -10.82
CA PHE A 294 -12.48 -4.28 -10.84
C PHE A 294 -11.64 -3.22 -11.54
N LEU A 295 -10.68 -2.66 -10.82
CA LEU A 295 -9.80 -1.61 -11.30
C LEU A 295 -8.35 -2.07 -11.23
N LEU A 296 -7.54 -1.50 -12.10
CA LEU A 296 -6.10 -1.63 -12.10
C LEU A 296 -5.51 -0.22 -12.02
N THR A 297 -4.71 0.03 -10.98
CA THR A 297 -3.84 1.19 -10.92
C THR A 297 -2.43 0.78 -11.29
N ASP A 298 -1.89 1.36 -12.36
CA ASP A 298 -0.54 1.09 -12.82
C ASP A 298 0.53 1.84 -12.00
N ARG A 299 1.80 1.62 -12.34
CA ARG A 299 2.95 2.26 -11.66
C ARG A 299 3.06 3.77 -11.93
N GLN A 300 2.40 4.27 -12.96
CA GLN A 300 2.32 5.70 -13.27
C GLN A 300 1.17 6.38 -12.52
N GLY A 301 0.32 5.62 -11.83
CA GLY A 301 -0.83 6.09 -11.07
C GLY A 301 -2.13 6.14 -11.87
N TYR A 302 -2.14 5.71 -13.14
CA TYR A 302 -3.38 5.65 -13.91
C TYR A 302 -4.23 4.48 -13.47
N THR A 303 -5.49 4.77 -13.18
CA THR A 303 -6.52 3.80 -12.80
C THR A 303 -7.48 3.61 -13.97
N ILE A 304 -7.64 2.37 -14.39
CA ILE A 304 -8.59 1.91 -15.40
C ILE A 304 -9.40 0.75 -14.83
N GLY A 305 -10.54 0.43 -15.43
CA GLY A 305 -11.30 -0.73 -14.97
C GLY A 305 -12.64 -0.89 -15.63
N THR A 306 -13.35 -1.92 -15.18
CA THR A 306 -14.72 -2.22 -15.59
C THR A 306 -15.48 -2.79 -14.41
N GLY A 307 -16.80 -2.78 -14.51
CA GLY A 307 -17.67 -3.37 -13.52
C GLY A 307 -19.09 -3.53 -14.02
N GLN A 308 -19.98 -3.78 -13.08
CA GLN A 308 -21.40 -3.98 -13.31
C GLN A 308 -22.20 -3.25 -12.23
N GLN A 309 -23.33 -2.67 -12.62
CA GLN A 309 -24.29 -2.05 -11.70
C GLN A 309 -25.69 -2.59 -11.98
N TRP A 310 -26.38 -3.02 -10.93
CA TRP A 310 -27.80 -3.35 -10.92
C TRP A 310 -28.54 -2.19 -10.27
N ARG A 311 -29.57 -1.68 -10.96
CA ARG A 311 -30.48 -0.65 -10.45
C ARG A 311 -31.91 -1.16 -10.61
N GLY A 312 -32.67 -1.19 -9.53
CA GLY A 312 -34.04 -1.71 -9.59
C GLY A 312 -34.81 -1.54 -8.28
N PRO A 313 -36.13 -1.77 -8.32
CA PRO A 313 -36.98 -1.67 -7.13
C PRO A 313 -36.47 -2.58 -6.01
N ALA A 314 -36.50 -2.07 -4.78
CA ALA A 314 -36.20 -2.87 -3.60
C ALA A 314 -37.16 -4.07 -3.49
N SER A 315 -36.66 -5.18 -2.96
CA SER A 315 -37.41 -6.43 -2.88
C SER A 315 -38.11 -6.57 -1.54
N PHE A 316 -39.44 -6.70 -1.56
CA PHE A 316 -40.25 -6.98 -0.38
C PHE A 316 -40.94 -8.34 -0.50
N ILE A 317 -40.89 -9.14 0.57
CA ILE A 317 -41.68 -10.37 0.69
C ILE A 317 -42.36 -10.32 2.05
N GLU A 318 -43.70 -10.48 2.07
CA GLU A 318 -44.51 -10.40 3.29
C GLU A 318 -44.25 -9.11 4.11
N GLY A 319 -44.09 -7.98 3.42
CA GLY A 319 -43.82 -6.67 4.04
C GLY A 319 -42.40 -6.48 4.58
N LYS A 320 -41.51 -7.47 4.43
CA LYS A 320 -40.10 -7.37 4.88
C LYS A 320 -39.17 -7.05 3.73
N LEU A 321 -38.25 -6.12 3.96
CA LEU A 321 -37.21 -5.75 3.00
C LEU A 321 -36.13 -6.84 2.92
N TYR A 322 -35.86 -7.34 1.72
CA TYR A 322 -34.83 -8.35 1.45
C TYR A 322 -33.48 -7.70 1.07
N PRO A 323 -32.37 -8.45 1.18
CA PRO A 323 -31.05 -7.94 0.81
C PRO A 323 -31.00 -7.55 -0.68
N PRO A 324 -30.24 -6.50 -1.03
CA PRO A 324 -30.14 -5.99 -2.39
C PRO A 324 -29.61 -7.03 -3.39
N LEU A 325 -28.87 -8.04 -2.94
CA LEU A 325 -28.39 -9.16 -3.74
C LEU A 325 -29.48 -9.78 -4.63
N VAL A 326 -30.74 -9.79 -4.18
CA VAL A 326 -31.89 -10.31 -4.94
C VAL A 326 -32.05 -9.60 -6.31
N LEU A 327 -31.55 -8.38 -6.49
CA LEU A 327 -31.60 -7.67 -7.77
C LEU A 327 -30.94 -8.45 -8.92
N ILE A 328 -29.91 -9.27 -8.66
CA ILE A 328 -29.23 -10.03 -9.71
C ILE A 328 -30.16 -10.99 -10.45
N THR A 329 -31.27 -11.40 -9.82
CA THR A 329 -32.27 -12.31 -10.42
C THR A 329 -33.42 -11.56 -11.09
N LYS A 330 -33.48 -10.23 -10.95
CA LYS A 330 -34.64 -9.40 -11.36
C LYS A 330 -34.33 -8.37 -12.42
N VAL A 331 -33.11 -7.83 -12.43
CA VAL A 331 -32.71 -6.76 -13.35
C VAL A 331 -31.41 -7.13 -14.05
N LYS A 332 -31.30 -6.76 -15.33
CA LYS A 332 -30.08 -6.95 -16.10
C LYS A 332 -29.01 -5.97 -15.61
N ALA A 333 -27.79 -6.46 -15.45
CA ALA A 333 -26.65 -5.61 -15.10
C ALA A 333 -26.33 -4.61 -16.21
N GLN A 334 -25.98 -3.40 -15.84
CA GLN A 334 -25.41 -2.40 -16.73
C GLN A 334 -23.89 -2.41 -16.61
N LYS A 335 -23.19 -2.40 -17.74
CA LYS A 335 -21.73 -2.30 -17.74
C LYS A 335 -21.31 -0.94 -17.20
N VAL A 336 -20.33 -0.96 -16.31
CA VAL A 336 -19.64 0.23 -15.81
C VAL A 336 -18.24 0.24 -16.40
N GLN A 337 -17.83 1.36 -16.98
CA GLN A 337 -16.49 1.58 -17.53
C GLN A 337 -15.77 2.66 -16.72
N ILE A 338 -14.50 2.42 -16.40
CA ILE A 338 -13.64 3.41 -15.78
C ILE A 338 -12.57 3.78 -16.80
N ASN A 339 -12.65 4.99 -17.33
CA ASN A 339 -11.65 5.55 -18.23
C ASN A 339 -10.38 5.92 -17.45
N PRO A 340 -9.20 5.94 -18.10
CA PRO A 340 -7.93 6.26 -17.43
C PRO A 340 -7.99 7.56 -16.63
N GLN A 341 -7.75 7.47 -15.32
CA GLN A 341 -7.76 8.60 -14.37
C GLN A 341 -6.63 8.44 -13.34
N ASN A 342 -5.92 9.51 -12.99
CA ASN A 342 -4.74 9.45 -12.11
C ASN A 342 -4.74 10.44 -10.94
N THR A 343 -5.86 11.15 -10.70
CA THR A 343 -5.93 12.20 -9.67
C THR A 343 -6.97 11.94 -8.57
N TRP A 344 -7.67 10.80 -8.65
CA TRP A 344 -8.78 10.47 -7.75
C TRP A 344 -8.35 10.18 -6.31
N LEU A 345 -7.14 9.70 -6.10
CA LEU A 345 -6.58 9.40 -4.78
C LEU A 345 -5.34 10.25 -4.55
N ASN A 346 -5.33 11.04 -3.48
CA ASN A 346 -4.18 11.84 -3.13
C ASN A 346 -3.04 10.93 -2.64
N PRO A 347 -1.85 10.96 -3.26
CA PRO A 347 -0.76 10.03 -2.93
C PRO A 347 -0.14 10.24 -1.54
N ILE A 348 -0.32 11.42 -0.94
CA ILE A 348 0.27 11.80 0.34
C ILE A 348 -0.64 11.34 1.47
N ASN A 349 -1.83 11.94 1.58
CA ASN A 349 -2.78 11.70 2.68
C ASN A 349 -3.69 10.48 2.43
N ARG A 350 -3.68 9.93 1.20
CA ARG A 350 -4.46 8.77 0.77
C ARG A 350 -5.98 8.97 0.87
N GLU A 351 -6.44 10.20 0.71
CA GLU A 351 -7.86 10.56 0.65
C GLU A 351 -8.32 10.74 -0.79
N ILE A 352 -9.60 10.44 -1.03
CA ILE A 352 -10.23 10.68 -2.33
C ILE A 352 -10.31 12.18 -2.57
N ASN A 353 -9.90 12.59 -3.77
CA ASN A 353 -10.00 13.96 -4.23
C ASN A 353 -11.44 14.26 -4.67
N SER A 354 -12.21 14.92 -3.82
CA SER A 354 -13.60 15.28 -4.12
C SER A 354 -13.77 16.19 -5.33
N ASN A 355 -12.75 16.97 -5.68
CA ASN A 355 -12.76 17.85 -6.86
C ASN A 355 -12.47 17.08 -8.16
N GLN A 356 -11.78 15.94 -8.06
CA GLN A 356 -11.45 15.07 -9.19
C GLN A 356 -11.73 13.61 -8.81
N PRO A 357 -13.00 13.26 -8.51
CA PRO A 357 -13.35 11.95 -7.98
C PRO A 357 -13.14 10.86 -9.03
N LEU A 358 -13.06 9.61 -8.58
CA LEU A 358 -13.04 8.48 -9.51
C LEU A 358 -14.43 8.36 -10.15
N ARG A 359 -14.46 8.42 -11.48
CA ARG A 359 -15.70 8.37 -12.27
C ARG A 359 -15.92 7.02 -12.92
N PHE A 360 -17.17 6.58 -12.86
CA PHE A 360 -17.67 5.32 -13.37
C PHE A 360 -18.73 5.63 -14.43
N ALA A 361 -18.36 5.45 -15.69
CA ALA A 361 -19.21 5.74 -16.84
C ALA A 361 -20.14 4.56 -17.13
N LEU A 362 -21.44 4.82 -17.19
CA LEU A 362 -22.46 3.84 -17.59
C LEU A 362 -23.06 4.14 -18.95
N THR A 363 -23.09 5.41 -19.33
CA THR A 363 -23.62 5.91 -20.59
C THR A 363 -22.54 6.76 -21.27
N THR A 364 -22.85 7.31 -22.43
CA THR A 364 -21.98 8.28 -23.10
C THR A 364 -22.07 9.68 -22.51
N ASN A 365 -22.96 9.92 -21.54
CA ASN A 365 -23.19 11.21 -20.92
C ASN A 365 -22.42 11.34 -19.58
N PRO A 366 -21.32 12.11 -19.51
CA PRO A 366 -20.49 12.22 -18.31
C PRO A 366 -21.18 12.88 -17.10
N SER A 367 -22.35 13.52 -17.30
CA SER A 367 -23.14 14.03 -16.18
C SER A 367 -23.82 12.91 -15.39
N GLU A 368 -23.99 11.74 -15.99
CA GLU A 368 -24.62 10.55 -15.40
C GLU A 368 -23.61 9.59 -14.76
N ASP A 369 -22.32 9.89 -14.87
CA ASP A 369 -21.25 9.13 -14.23
C ASP A 369 -21.51 9.02 -12.73
N LEU A 370 -21.32 7.82 -12.20
CA LEU A 370 -21.21 7.65 -10.76
C LEU A 370 -19.85 8.20 -10.32
N LYS A 371 -19.87 9.00 -9.24
CA LYS A 371 -18.68 9.65 -8.68
C LYS A 371 -18.39 9.07 -7.31
N PHE A 372 -17.24 8.43 -7.16
CA PHE A 372 -16.71 8.05 -5.85
C PHE A 372 -15.95 9.25 -5.27
N LYS A 373 -16.61 9.97 -4.37
CA LYS A 373 -16.27 11.37 -4.04
C LYS A 373 -15.60 11.56 -2.68
N GLN A 374 -15.61 10.53 -1.85
CA GLN A 374 -15.13 10.60 -0.48
C GLN A 374 -14.62 9.23 -0.05
N GLY A 375 -13.56 9.22 0.76
CA GLY A 375 -13.01 8.03 1.38
C GLY A 375 -11.53 8.22 1.71
N LYS A 376 -11.00 7.40 2.62
CA LYS A 376 -9.57 7.34 2.93
C LYS A 376 -9.06 5.90 2.88
N LEU A 377 -7.91 5.71 2.23
CA LEU A 377 -7.22 4.42 2.24
C LEU A 377 -6.53 4.20 3.59
N ILE A 378 -7.05 3.25 4.34
CA ILE A 378 -6.53 2.85 5.65
C ILE A 378 -5.67 1.59 5.49
N ASN A 379 -4.59 1.52 6.27
CA ASN A 379 -3.60 0.43 6.28
C ASN A 379 -2.96 0.13 4.91
N GLY A 380 -3.11 1.04 3.94
CA GLY A 380 -2.62 0.89 2.56
C GLY A 380 -3.45 -0.08 1.70
N HIS A 381 -4.59 -0.58 2.18
CA HIS A 381 -5.34 -1.61 1.46
C HIS A 381 -6.86 -1.47 1.43
N THR A 382 -7.52 -0.71 2.31
CA THR A 382 -8.99 -0.62 2.29
C THR A 382 -9.47 0.81 2.45
N ILE A 383 -10.43 1.21 1.61
CA ILE A 383 -11.28 2.37 1.87
C ILE A 383 -12.60 1.83 2.42
N PRO A 384 -12.89 2.00 3.73
CA PRO A 384 -14.06 1.39 4.34
C PRO A 384 -15.34 2.05 3.85
N GLY A 385 -16.38 1.28 3.57
CA GLY A 385 -17.71 1.84 3.26
C GLY A 385 -18.55 2.12 4.51
N THR A 386 -18.34 1.31 5.56
CA THR A 386 -19.15 1.33 6.78
C THR A 386 -18.34 1.67 8.02
N GLU A 387 -19.01 2.17 9.06
CA GLU A 387 -18.39 2.41 10.36
C GLU A 387 -17.80 1.12 10.97
N TYR A 388 -18.46 -0.02 10.74
CA TYR A 388 -17.98 -1.30 11.24
C TYR A 388 -16.62 -1.66 10.65
N ILE A 389 -16.48 -1.61 9.33
CA ILE A 389 -15.21 -1.93 8.66
C ILE A 389 -14.15 -0.88 9.03
N TYR A 390 -14.51 0.39 9.13
CA TYR A 390 -13.61 1.44 9.63
C TYR A 390 -13.03 1.09 11.01
N ARG A 391 -13.87 0.66 11.95
CA ARG A 391 -13.43 0.28 13.30
C ARG A 391 -12.54 -0.95 13.28
N LEU A 392 -12.88 -1.97 12.48
CA LEU A 392 -12.04 -3.15 12.32
C LEU A 392 -10.64 -2.79 11.82
N LEU A 393 -10.54 -1.91 10.81
CA LEU A 393 -9.25 -1.50 10.24
C LEU A 393 -8.39 -0.73 11.25
N LEU A 394 -9.01 -0.04 12.20
CA LEU A 394 -8.30 0.71 13.23
C LEU A 394 -8.14 -0.04 14.55
N ASN A 395 -8.57 -1.31 14.62
CA ASN A 395 -8.67 -2.07 15.86
C ASN A 395 -9.41 -1.29 16.97
N ALA A 396 -10.44 -0.56 16.58
CA ALA A 396 -11.22 0.32 17.45
C ALA A 396 -12.41 -0.41 18.07
N LYS A 397 -12.81 0.03 19.27
CA LYS A 397 -14.01 -0.46 19.95
C LYS A 397 -15.27 0.09 19.28
N ASP A 398 -16.40 -0.58 19.51
CA ASP A 398 -17.72 -0.10 19.03
C ASP A 398 -18.07 1.30 19.56
N THR A 399 -17.54 1.70 20.71
CA THR A 399 -17.79 3.00 21.37
C THR A 399 -16.93 4.15 20.85
N ASP A 400 -15.88 3.87 20.10
CA ASP A 400 -14.94 4.91 19.67
C ASP A 400 -15.61 5.85 18.64
N SER A 401 -15.11 7.04 18.40
CA SER A 401 -15.68 7.90 17.35
C SER A 401 -15.28 7.41 15.96
N VAL A 402 -16.20 7.42 15.00
CA VAL A 402 -15.87 7.22 13.56
C VAL A 402 -15.72 8.58 12.89
N ASN A 403 -14.60 8.79 12.18
CA ASN A 403 -14.51 9.89 11.24
C ASN A 403 -15.23 9.53 9.94
N THR A 404 -16.46 10.00 9.78
CA THR A 404 -17.31 9.68 8.63
C THR A 404 -16.77 10.20 7.31
N ALA A 405 -15.89 11.22 7.32
CA ALA A 405 -15.21 11.71 6.12
C ALA A 405 -14.22 10.67 5.53
N HIS A 406 -13.80 9.68 6.31
CA HIS A 406 -12.95 8.59 5.83
C HIS A 406 -13.76 7.45 5.18
N LEU A 407 -15.08 7.45 5.34
CA LEU A 407 -15.95 6.43 4.76
C LEU A 407 -16.14 6.69 3.26
N GLY A 408 -16.11 5.61 2.51
CA GLY A 408 -16.31 5.58 1.08
C GLY A 408 -17.74 5.95 0.70
N GLN A 409 -17.92 7.05 -0.03
CA GLN A 409 -19.24 7.52 -0.48
C GLN A 409 -19.26 7.82 -1.97
N TRP A 410 -20.35 7.43 -2.61
CA TRP A 410 -20.60 7.71 -4.01
C TRP A 410 -21.95 8.38 -4.24
N GLU A 411 -22.04 9.12 -5.34
CA GLU A 411 -23.28 9.73 -5.84
C GLU A 411 -23.43 9.47 -7.33
N GLN A 412 -24.67 9.48 -7.81
CA GLN A 412 -24.98 9.39 -9.23
C GLN A 412 -26.32 10.09 -9.52
N ALA A 413 -26.42 10.80 -10.64
CA ALA A 413 -27.69 11.33 -11.14
C ALA A 413 -27.95 10.78 -12.54
N ILE A 414 -28.90 9.87 -12.68
CA ILE A 414 -29.12 9.11 -13.92
C ILE A 414 -30.60 8.74 -14.04
N ASP A 415 -31.13 8.75 -15.27
CA ASP A 415 -32.54 8.50 -15.56
C ASP A 415 -33.51 9.41 -14.76
N GLY A 416 -33.11 10.66 -14.54
CA GLY A 416 -33.90 11.63 -13.77
C GLY A 416 -33.98 11.35 -12.27
N ARG A 417 -33.18 10.41 -11.74
CA ARG A 417 -33.11 10.08 -10.31
C ARG A 417 -31.72 10.34 -9.75
N ALA A 418 -31.68 10.87 -8.53
CA ALA A 418 -30.46 10.96 -7.75
C ALA A 418 -30.30 9.72 -6.88
N TYR A 419 -29.10 9.15 -6.86
CA TYR A 419 -28.69 8.03 -6.04
C TYR A 419 -27.50 8.44 -5.18
N ASN A 420 -27.47 7.91 -3.96
CA ASN A 420 -26.33 8.01 -3.06
C ASN A 420 -26.06 6.65 -2.43
N GLY A 421 -24.81 6.40 -2.08
CA GLY A 421 -24.44 5.15 -1.45
C GLY A 421 -23.06 5.11 -0.84
N SER A 422 -22.78 3.96 -0.25
CA SER A 422 -21.49 3.57 0.28
C SER A 422 -20.73 2.75 -0.75
N LEU A 423 -19.42 2.99 -0.86
CA LEU A 423 -18.52 2.17 -1.67
C LEU A 423 -17.32 1.78 -0.83
N GLU A 424 -17.20 0.48 -0.55
CA GLU A 424 -16.03 -0.11 0.05
C GLU A 424 -15.14 -0.72 -1.03
N ILE A 425 -13.87 -0.31 -1.07
CA ILE A 425 -12.90 -0.81 -2.06
C ILE A 425 -11.66 -1.38 -1.37
N TYR A 426 -11.23 -2.54 -1.87
CA TYR A 426 -10.08 -3.29 -1.38
C TYR A 426 -8.97 -3.29 -2.42
N LYS A 427 -7.75 -3.05 -1.98
CA LYS A 427 -6.54 -3.16 -2.75
C LYS A 427 -5.94 -4.56 -2.58
N ALA A 428 -5.61 -5.19 -3.68
CA ALA A 428 -4.94 -6.47 -3.75
C ALA A 428 -3.75 -6.41 -4.73
N ASN A 429 -2.87 -7.40 -4.64
CA ASN A 429 -1.76 -7.61 -5.58
C ASN A 429 -0.93 -6.34 -5.86
N PRO A 430 -0.43 -5.62 -4.84
CA PRO A 430 0.40 -4.46 -5.09
C PRO A 430 1.68 -4.87 -5.81
N PRO A 431 2.06 -4.20 -6.91
CA PRO A 431 3.25 -4.54 -7.67
C PRO A 431 4.51 -4.14 -6.90
N SER A 432 5.56 -4.97 -6.95
CA SER A 432 6.91 -4.55 -6.53
C SER A 432 7.60 -3.70 -7.61
N TYR A 433 8.81 -3.23 -7.28
CA TYR A 433 9.75 -2.72 -8.29
C TYR A 433 10.00 -3.78 -9.38
N LEU A 434 10.40 -3.31 -10.56
CA LEU A 434 10.74 -4.17 -11.69
C LEU A 434 12.26 -4.35 -11.72
N GLY A 435 12.72 -5.52 -11.29
CA GLY A 435 14.14 -5.86 -11.28
C GLY A 435 14.77 -5.71 -12.66
N LYS A 436 15.95 -5.09 -12.74
CA LYS A 436 16.72 -4.91 -13.99
C LYS A 436 17.06 -6.23 -14.69
N ASP A 437 16.98 -7.35 -13.99
CA ASP A 437 17.19 -8.67 -14.59
C ASP A 437 16.03 -9.11 -15.50
N VAL A 438 14.81 -8.61 -15.24
CA VAL A 438 13.59 -8.96 -15.98
C VAL A 438 12.99 -7.77 -16.75
N PHE A 439 13.44 -6.53 -16.45
CA PHE A 439 12.99 -5.30 -17.09
C PHE A 439 14.17 -4.41 -17.49
N LYS A 440 14.56 -4.48 -18.76
CA LYS A 440 15.69 -3.75 -19.34
C LYS A 440 15.21 -2.78 -20.40
N THR A 441 15.39 -1.49 -20.15
CA THR A 441 14.98 -0.35 -20.97
C THR A 441 16.19 0.48 -21.40
N SER A 442 15.99 1.48 -22.26
CA SER A 442 17.05 2.42 -22.65
C SER A 442 17.66 3.19 -21.47
N THR A 443 16.95 3.29 -20.34
CA THR A 443 17.41 4.05 -19.18
C THR A 443 18.20 3.22 -18.16
N ASN A 444 18.17 1.88 -18.24
CA ASN A 444 18.81 1.01 -17.24
C ASN A 444 19.71 -0.09 -17.79
N VAL A 445 20.04 -0.03 -19.09
CA VAL A 445 21.05 -0.91 -19.69
C VAL A 445 22.29 -0.12 -20.09
N LYS A 446 23.46 -0.75 -20.00
CA LYS A 446 24.71 -0.18 -20.51
C LYS A 446 24.69 -0.14 -22.04
N THR A 447 25.47 0.75 -22.64
CA THR A 447 25.68 0.79 -24.11
C THR A 447 26.01 -0.63 -24.62
N ASN A 448 25.33 -1.06 -25.69
CA ASN A 448 25.43 -2.40 -26.30
C ASN A 448 24.78 -3.57 -25.54
N GLN A 449 24.02 -3.34 -24.48
CA GLN A 449 23.18 -4.38 -23.86
C GLN A 449 21.78 -4.46 -24.49
N LYS A 450 21.22 -5.67 -24.52
CA LYS A 450 19.87 -5.93 -25.06
C LYS A 450 18.78 -5.43 -24.10
N TYR A 451 17.76 -4.79 -24.67
CA TYR A 451 16.52 -4.48 -23.96
C TYR A 451 15.71 -5.77 -23.72
N ILE A 452 15.03 -5.82 -22.58
CA ILE A 452 14.12 -6.87 -22.15
C ILE A 452 12.86 -6.15 -21.72
N PHE A 453 11.90 -6.08 -22.64
CA PHE A 453 10.57 -5.55 -22.32
C PHE A 453 9.64 -6.71 -21.99
N PRO A 454 8.88 -6.66 -20.88
CA PRO A 454 7.70 -7.50 -20.73
C PRO A 454 6.77 -7.15 -21.88
N LEU A 455 6.31 -8.19 -22.57
CA LEU A 455 5.53 -8.10 -23.80
C LEU A 455 4.26 -7.28 -23.54
N TYR A 456 4.12 -6.11 -24.16
CA TYR A 456 2.83 -5.46 -24.34
C TYR A 456 2.13 -6.15 -25.51
N ALA A 457 1.31 -7.16 -25.22
CA ALA A 457 0.44 -7.77 -26.21
C ALA A 457 -0.86 -6.96 -26.31
N THR A 458 -1.13 -6.38 -27.48
CA THR A 458 -2.49 -5.96 -27.82
C THR A 458 -3.20 -7.19 -28.40
N LEU A 459 -4.13 -7.77 -27.65
CA LEU A 459 -4.98 -8.85 -28.13
C LEU A 459 -6.15 -8.22 -28.89
N ILE A 460 -6.11 -8.30 -30.23
CA ILE A 460 -7.22 -7.85 -31.08
C ILE A 460 -8.11 -9.05 -31.37
N PHE A 461 -9.32 -9.05 -30.83
CA PHE A 461 -10.33 -10.06 -31.16
C PHE A 461 -11.09 -9.62 -32.40
N SER A 462 -10.74 -10.21 -33.54
CA SER A 462 -11.51 -10.08 -34.78
C SER A 462 -12.43 -11.29 -34.94
N PHE A 463 -13.73 -11.03 -35.13
CA PHE A 463 -14.69 -12.06 -35.53
C PHE A 463 -14.66 -12.18 -37.05
N SER A 464 -14.65 -13.40 -37.58
CA SER A 464 -14.79 -13.67 -39.02
C SER A 464 -16.18 -13.35 -39.56
N ASP A 465 -17.15 -13.14 -38.65
CA ASP A 465 -18.52 -12.82 -38.97
C ASP A 465 -18.72 -11.29 -39.00
N ASN A 466 -18.97 -10.77 -40.21
CA ASN A 466 -19.19 -9.35 -40.47
C ASN A 466 -20.61 -8.88 -40.11
N SER A 467 -21.49 -9.77 -39.62
CA SER A 467 -22.85 -9.43 -39.21
C SER A 467 -22.93 -8.82 -37.80
N ILE A 468 -21.85 -8.92 -37.00
CA ILE A 468 -21.80 -8.33 -35.65
C ILE A 468 -21.45 -6.83 -35.76
N PRO A 469 -22.32 -5.91 -35.31
CA PRO A 469 -22.06 -4.48 -35.34
C PRO A 469 -20.79 -4.11 -34.57
N ASP A 470 -20.04 -3.10 -35.02
CA ASP A 470 -18.80 -2.65 -34.36
C ASP A 470 -19.02 -2.20 -32.90
N SER A 471 -20.25 -1.84 -32.53
CA SER A 471 -20.65 -1.52 -31.16
C SER A 471 -20.69 -2.72 -30.21
N GLU A 472 -20.71 -3.94 -30.75
CA GLU A 472 -20.76 -5.20 -29.98
C GLU A 472 -19.41 -5.94 -29.96
N LYS A 473 -18.41 -5.44 -30.70
CA LYS A 473 -17.05 -5.98 -30.69
C LYS A 473 -16.31 -5.45 -29.45
N ILE A 474 -15.75 -6.38 -28.66
CA ILE A 474 -14.88 -6.02 -27.53
C ILE A 474 -13.59 -5.42 -28.12
N LYS A 475 -13.36 -4.13 -27.87
CA LYS A 475 -12.09 -3.46 -28.17
C LYS A 475 -11.15 -3.51 -26.97
#